data_AF-A0A5C8JXG8-F1
#
_entry.id   AF-A0A5C8JXG8-F1
#
_cell.length_a   1.000
_cell.length_b   1.000
_cell.length_c   1.000
_cell.angle_alpha   90.00
_cell.angle_beta   90.00
_cell.angle_gamma   90.00
#
_symmetry.space_group_name_H-M   'P 1'
#
loop_
_entity.id
_entity.type
_entity.pdbx_description
1 polymer ?
#
loop_
_entity_poly.entity_id
_entity_poly.type
_entity_poly.pdbx_seq_one_letter_code
_entity_poly.pdbx_strand_id
1 'polypeptide(L)' 'MRLPASWKLQRWTGSGYADIPGTYPVAPNAYNRVTFDLVSTTRLRVALQSGPASVGLLEVKAFS' A
#
# COMPACT_ATOMS: atom_id res chain seq x y z
N MET A 1 13.80 1.64 12.06
CA MET A 1 12.78 1.40 11.01
C MET A 1 13.41 1.67 9.65
N ARG A 2 13.28 0.74 8.70
CA ARG A 2 13.78 0.90 7.32
C ARG A 2 12.60 1.00 6.36
N LEU A 3 12.88 1.48 5.14
CA LEU A 3 11.92 1.42 4.02
C LEU A 3 11.57 -0.05 3.72
N PRO A 4 10.35 -0.34 3.27
CA PRO A 4 10.00 -1.66 2.77
C PRO A 4 10.79 -2.00 1.51
N ALA A 5 11.04 -3.30 1.29
CA ALA A 5 11.61 -3.78 0.03
C ALA A 5 10.62 -3.56 -1.12
N SER A 6 9.33 -3.76 -0.86
CA SER A 6 8.24 -3.39 -1.75
C SER A 6 6.94 -3.24 -0.95
N TRP A 7 5.94 -2.63 -1.57
CA TRP A 7 4.60 -2.57 -1.01
C TRP A 7 3.55 -2.50 -2.10
N LYS A 8 2.31 -2.86 -1.76
CA LYS A 8 1.15 -2.77 -2.66
C LYS A 8 -0.10 -2.37 -1.89
N LEU A 9 -1.03 -1.71 -2.58
CA LEU A 9 -2.40 -1.58 -2.10
C LEU A 9 -3.20 -2.81 -2.50
N GLN A 10 -4.08 -3.22 -1.59
CA GLN A 10 -5.01 -4.31 -1.79
C GLN A 10 -6.41 -3.87 -1.40
N ARG A 11 -7.40 -4.37 -2.13
CA ARG A 11 -8.82 -4.14 -1.87
C ARG A 11 -9.48 -5.41 -1.37
N TRP A 12 -10.46 -5.26 -0.48
CA TRP A 12 -11.31 -6.36 -0.08
C TRP A 12 -12.26 -6.76 -1.20
N THR A 13 -12.40 -8.07 -1.41
CA THR A 13 -13.21 -8.69 -2.47
C THR A 13 -14.54 -9.25 -1.98
N GLY A 14 -14.77 -9.26 -0.67
CA GLY A 14 -15.88 -9.99 -0.03
C GLY A 14 -15.40 -11.24 0.71
N SER A 15 -14.33 -11.88 0.24
CA SER A 15 -13.78 -13.13 0.82
C SER A 15 -12.27 -13.08 1.06
N GLY A 16 -11.56 -12.15 0.44
CA GLY A 16 -10.11 -12.00 0.56
C GLY A 16 -9.62 -10.63 0.09
N TYR A 17 -8.30 -10.45 0.11
CA TYR A 17 -7.64 -9.25 -0.42
C TYR A 17 -7.04 -9.55 -1.79
N ALA A 18 -7.25 -8.64 -2.74
CA ALA A 18 -6.65 -8.69 -4.07
C ALA A 18 -5.82 -7.42 -4.33
N ASP A 19 -4.71 -7.58 -5.06
CA ASP A 19 -3.84 -6.47 -5.47
C ASP A 19 -4.60 -5.44 -6.33
N ILE A 20 -4.35 -4.17 -6.07
CA ILE A 20 -4.75 -3.08 -6.95
C ILE A 20 -3.61 -2.87 -7.96
N PRO A 21 -3.85 -2.93 -9.28
CA PRO A 21 -2.84 -2.63 -10.28
C PRO A 21 -2.34 -1.18 -10.15
N GLY A 22 -1.03 -0.96 -10.25
CA GLY A 22 -0.44 0.37 -10.15
C GLY A 22 1.07 0.35 -9.97
N THR A 23 1.67 1.54 -9.97
CA THR A 23 3.09 1.75 -9.64
C THR A 23 3.21 2.15 -8.18
N TYR A 24 4.12 1.50 -7.45
CA TYR A 24 4.29 1.66 -6.01
C TYR A 24 5.70 2.19 -5.69
N PRO A 25 5.89 3.52 -5.62
CA PRO A 25 7.20 4.09 -5.35
C PRO A 25 7.64 3.85 -3.90
N VAL A 26 8.95 3.82 -3.66
CA VAL A 26 9.54 3.70 -2.33
C VAL A 26 10.52 4.85 -2.11
N ALA A 27 10.05 5.91 -1.46
CA ALA A 27 10.82 7.09 -1.10
C ALA A 27 10.72 7.35 0.41
N PRO A 28 11.84 7.67 1.09
CA PRO A 28 11.83 8.09 2.49
C PRO A 28 11.35 9.54 2.64
N ASN A 29 10.84 9.88 3.83
CA ASN A 29 10.47 11.24 4.22
C ASN A 29 9.48 11.94 3.27
N ALA A 30 8.66 11.15 2.56
CA ALA A 30 7.67 11.64 1.62
C ALA A 30 6.45 10.71 1.61
N TYR A 31 5.29 11.23 1.21
CA TYR A 31 4.16 10.36 0.86
C TYR A 31 4.45 9.67 -0.47
N ASN A 32 4.42 8.35 -0.47
CA ASN A 32 4.49 7.54 -1.68
C ASN A 32 3.09 7.48 -2.30
N ARG A 33 2.81 8.38 -3.24
CA ARG A 33 1.49 8.52 -3.88
C ARG A 33 1.28 7.46 -4.94
N VAL A 34 0.11 6.83 -4.92
CA VAL A 34 -0.38 5.89 -5.94
C VAL A 34 -1.70 6.42 -6.47
N THR A 35 -1.85 6.42 -7.79
CA THR A 35 -3.13 6.67 -8.46
C THR A 35 -3.51 5.41 -9.22
N PHE A 36 -4.77 5.02 -9.15
CA PHE A 36 -5.30 3.78 -9.69
C PHE A 36 -6.76 4.01 -10.11
N ASP A 37 -7.30 3.11 -10.94
CA ASP A 37 -8.70 3.19 -11.36
C ASP A 37 -9.66 3.09 -10.17
N LEU A 38 -10.88 3.60 -10.32
CA LEU A 38 -11.87 3.53 -9.25
C LEU A 38 -12.13 2.07 -8.81
N VAL A 39 -12.02 1.82 -7.50
CA VAL A 39 -12.31 0.51 -6.90
C VAL A 39 -13.46 0.63 -5.91
N SER A 40 -14.52 -0.16 -6.11
CA SER A 40 -15.57 -0.33 -5.09
C SER A 40 -15.13 -1.37 -4.06
N THR A 41 -14.94 -0.94 -2.81
CA THR A 41 -14.52 -1.82 -1.71
C THR A 41 -14.89 -1.23 -0.36
N THR A 42 -14.99 -2.09 0.65
CA THR A 42 -15.23 -1.68 2.05
C THR A 42 -13.93 -1.61 2.86
N ARG A 43 -12.81 -2.13 2.35
CA ARG A 43 -11.52 -2.10 3.04
C ARG A 43 -10.38 -1.97 2.04
N LEU A 44 -9.41 -1.15 2.44
CA LEU A 44 -8.10 -1.09 1.83
C LEU A 44 -7.06 -1.64 2.79
N ARG A 45 -6.02 -2.26 2.25
CA ARG A 45 -4.86 -2.76 2.99
C ARG A 45 -3.58 -2.35 2.29
N VAL A 46 -2.61 -1.86 3.07
CA VAL A 46 -1.23 -1.68 2.62
C VAL A 46 -0.47 -2.96 2.97
N ALA A 47 -0.08 -3.74 1.97
CA ALA A 47 0.76 -4.92 2.15
C ALA A 47 2.23 -4.52 2.02
N LEU A 48 2.99 -4.59 3.12
CA LEU A 48 4.41 -4.25 3.16
C LEU A 48 5.25 -5.52 3.14
N GLN A 49 6.22 -5.60 2.24
CA GLN A 49 7.28 -6.60 2.30
C GLN A 49 8.48 -5.99 3.01
N SER A 50 8.88 -6.56 4.14
CA SER A 50 10.12 -6.18 4.79
C SER A 50 11.33 -6.54 3.93
N GLY A 51 12.36 -5.69 3.99
CA GLY A 51 13.70 -6.07 3.55
C GLY A 51 14.41 -6.89 4.64
N PRO A 52 15.72 -6.69 4.86
CA PRO A 52 16.49 -7.44 5.86
C PRO A 52 16.16 -7.08 7.32
N ALA A 53 15.27 -6.12 7.57
CA ALA A 53 14.90 -5.66 8.89
C ALA A 53 13.42 -5.27 8.94
N SER A 54 12.88 -5.10 10.16
CA SER A 54 11.52 -4.64 10.38
C SER A 54 11.24 -3.28 9.74
N VAL A 55 10.05 -3.16 9.19
CA VAL A 55 9.52 -1.96 8.53
C VAL A 55 8.39 -1.38 9.36
N GLY A 56 8.05 -0.14 9.10
CA GLY A 56 6.84 0.46 9.64
C GLY A 56 6.22 1.42 8.64
N LEU A 57 5.07 1.96 9.03
CA LEU A 57 4.32 2.92 8.25
C LEU A 57 3.87 4.02 9.20
N LEU A 58 4.26 5.26 8.91
CA LEU A 58 3.96 6.40 9.77
C LEU A 58 2.51 6.85 9.60
N GLU A 59 2.06 6.97 8.35
CA GLU A 59 0.74 7.49 8.03
C GLU A 59 0.25 6.97 6.68
N VAL A 60 -1.08 6.86 6.54
CA VAL A 60 -1.79 6.56 5.29
C VAL A 60 -2.88 7.60 5.08
N LYS A 61 -3.02 8.08 3.85
CA LYS A 61 -4.13 8.95 3.42
C LYS A 61 -4.81 8.30 2.22
N ALA A 62 -6.13 8.20 2.28
CA ALA A 62 -6.97 7.74 1.18
C ALA A 62 -7.95 8.86 0.82
N PHE A 63 -8.19 9.02 -0.49
CA PHE A 63 -9.01 10.08 -1.05
C PHE A 63 -10.07 9.46 -1.99
N SER A 64 -11.24 10.09 -2.07
CA SER A 64 -12.37 9.71 -2.92
C SER A 64 -12.81 10.87 -3.81
#